data_AF-A0A3D0FPY5-F1
#
_entry.id   AF-A0A3D0FPY5-F1
#
_cell.length_a   1.000
_cell.length_b   1.000
_cell.length_c   1.000
_cell.angle_alpha   90.00
_cell.angle_beta   90.00
_cell.angle_gamma   90.00
#
_symmetry.space_group_name_H-M   'P 1'
#
loop_
_entity.id
_entity.type
_entity.pdbx_description
1 polymer ?
#
loop_
_entity_poly.entity_id
_entity_poly.type
_entity_poly.pdbx_seq_one_letter_code
_entity_poly.pdbx_strand_id
1 'polypeptide(L)' 'MIDIGAQIKKEMQRQGRGVTWLANQIGRDRTLIYRIFNNRSIDSENLLRISVALNHNFFEDYIKEFEELRSK' A
#
# COMPACT_ATOMS: atom_id res chain seq x y z
N MET A 1 -2.82 -11.25 9.85
CA MET A 1 -2.69 -10.85 8.45
C MET A 1 -2.96 -9.37 8.34
N ILE A 2 -1.94 -8.61 7.98
CA ILE A 2 -2.02 -7.16 7.80
C ILE A 2 -3.01 -6.80 6.69
N ASP A 3 -3.69 -5.67 6.85
CA ASP A 3 -4.49 -5.06 5.81
C ASP A 3 -3.65 -4.01 5.07
N ILE A 4 -3.08 -4.39 3.92
CA ILE A 4 -2.15 -3.54 3.18
C ILE A 4 -2.85 -2.35 2.52
N GLY A 5 -4.11 -2.54 2.09
CA GLY A 5 -4.93 -1.47 1.52
C GLY A 5 -5.14 -0.35 2.53
N ALA A 6 -5.42 -0.71 3.79
CA ALA A 6 -5.53 0.24 4.88
C ALA A 6 -4.20 0.94 5.21
N GLN A 7 -3.06 0.22 5.21
CA GLN A 7 -1.75 0.85 5.46
C GLN A 7 -1.39 1.86 4.37
N ILE A 8 -1.57 1.51 3.09
CA ILE A 8 -1.31 2.41 1.96
C ILE A 8 -2.17 3.68 2.09
N LYS A 9 -3.45 3.53 2.40
CA LYS A 9 -4.36 4.67 2.59
C LYS A 9 -3.89 5.57 3.73
N LYS A 10 -3.51 4.98 4.86
CA LYS A 10 -3.01 5.70 6.04
C LYS A 10 -1.74 6.47 5.72
N GLU A 11 -0.79 5.85 5.03
CA GLU A 11 0.47 6.50 4.66
C GLU A 11 0.26 7.63 3.65
N MET A 12 -0.58 7.41 2.63
CA MET A 12 -0.97 8.47 1.68
C MET A 12 -1.58 9.68 2.40
N GLN A 13 -2.49 9.43 3.35
CA GLN A 13 -3.12 10.49 4.16
C GLN A 13 -2.12 11.18 5.08
N ARG A 14 -1.18 10.45 5.69
CA ARG A 14 -0.09 10.98 6.53
C ARG A 14 0.77 11.99 5.77
N GLN A 15 0.99 11.76 4.47
CA GLN A 15 1.73 12.66 3.59
C GLN A 15 0.88 13.82 3.02
N GLY A 16 -0.40 13.93 3.40
CA GLY A 16 -1.32 14.94 2.86
C GLY A 16 -1.64 14.75 1.38
N ARG A 17 -1.46 13.53 0.84
CA ARG A 17 -1.72 13.22 -0.57
C ARG A 17 -3.14 12.73 -0.78
N GLY A 18 -3.70 13.05 -1.94
CA GLY A 18 -5.02 12.60 -2.36
C GLY A 18 -4.98 11.40 -3.32
N VAL A 19 -6.14 10.78 -3.52
CA VAL A 19 -6.31 9.65 -4.45
C VAL A 19 -5.86 9.99 -5.87
N THR A 20 -6.21 11.18 -6.37
CA THR A 20 -5.80 11.65 -7.71
C THR A 20 -4.28 11.76 -7.83
N TRP A 21 -3.60 12.20 -6.77
CA TRP A 21 -2.15 12.29 -6.76
C TRP A 21 -1.53 10.90 -6.89
N LEU A 22 -1.99 9.93 -6.09
CA LEU A 22 -1.45 8.58 -6.10
C LEU A 22 -1.71 7.87 -7.44
N ALA A 23 -2.93 8.00 -7.98
CA ALA A 23 -3.32 7.50 -9.30
C ALA A 23 -2.38 8.00 -10.40
N ASN A 24 -2.07 9.30 -10.39
CA ASN A 24 -1.13 9.92 -11.33
C ASN A 24 0.31 9.40 -11.15
N GLN A 25 0.79 9.23 -9.91
CA GLN A 25 2.14 8.73 -9.65
C GLN A 25 2.36 7.30 -10.16
N ILE A 26 1.35 6.43 -10.10
CA ILE A 26 1.48 5.05 -10.55
C ILE A 26 0.96 4.81 -11.99
N GLY A 27 0.46 5.85 -12.67
CA GLY A 27 -0.07 5.78 -14.03
C GLY A 27 -1.32 4.90 -14.14
N ARG A 28 -2.26 5.05 -13.20
CA ARG A 28 -3.49 4.23 -13.11
C ARG A 28 -4.70 5.11 -12.83
N ASP A 29 -5.89 4.57 -13.07
CA ASP A 29 -7.14 5.26 -12.76
C ASP A 29 -7.47 5.24 -11.25
N ARG A 30 -8.23 6.24 -10.80
CA ARG A 30 -8.68 6.39 -9.39
C ARG A 30 -9.45 5.16 -8.89
N THR A 31 -10.19 4.48 -9.77
CA THR A 31 -10.97 3.27 -9.44
C THR A 31 -10.06 2.16 -8.93
N LEU A 32 -8.86 2.01 -9.50
CA LEU A 32 -7.88 1.03 -9.01
C LEU A 32 -7.45 1.36 -7.58
N ILE A 33 -7.22 2.64 -7.28
CA ILE A 33 -6.80 3.08 -5.95
C ILE A 33 -7.88 2.78 -4.90
N TYR A 34 -9.16 3.06 -5.19
CA TYR A 34 -10.25 2.70 -4.30
C TYR A 34 -10.37 1.18 -4.10
N ARG A 35 -10.16 0.39 -5.16
CA ARG A 35 -10.13 -1.08 -5.05
C ARG A 35 -8.99 -1.55 -4.15
N ILE A 36 -7.79 -0.97 -4.27
CA ILE A 36 -6.64 -1.26 -3.41
C ILE A 36 -6.99 -0.98 -1.94
N PHE A 37 -7.62 0.16 -1.65
CA PHE A 37 -7.99 0.51 -0.27
C PHE A 37 -9.03 -0.41 0.37
N ASN A 38 -9.82 -1.11 -0.44
CA ASN A 38 -10.85 -2.05 0.03
C ASN A 38 -10.37 -3.50 0.05
N ASN A 39 -9.14 -3.77 -0.42
CA ASN A 39 -8.57 -5.11 -0.45
C ASN A 39 -7.47 -5.26 0.59
N ARG A 40 -7.54 -6.35 1.36
CA ARG A 40 -6.51 -6.69 2.36
C ARG A 40 -5.14 -7.00 1.77
N SER A 41 -5.11 -7.44 0.52
CA SER A 41 -3.89 -7.79 -0.21
C SER A 41 -3.94 -7.20 -1.62
N ILE A 42 -2.76 -6.99 -2.19
CA ILE A 42 -2.56 -6.59 -3.57
C ILE A 42 -1.39 -7.39 -4.14
N ASP A 43 -1.26 -7.45 -5.46
CA ASP A 43 -0.10 -8.04 -6.10
C ASP A 43 1.18 -7.23 -5.81
N SER A 44 2.32 -7.91 -5.89
CA SER A 44 3.63 -7.36 -5.56
C SER A 44 4.07 -6.23 -6.51
N GLU A 45 3.64 -6.24 -7.77
CA GLU A 45 3.97 -5.18 -8.71
C GLU A 45 3.28 -3.86 -8.31
N ASN A 46 1.98 -3.91 -8.01
CA ASN A 46 1.25 -2.75 -7.51
C ASN A 46 1.80 -2.28 -6.16
N LEU A 47 2.15 -3.21 -5.26
CA LEU A 47 2.78 -2.87 -3.99
C LEU A 47 4.11 -2.14 -4.18
N LEU A 48 4.95 -2.60 -5.11
CA LEU A 48 6.22 -1.96 -5.44
C LEU A 48 6.02 -0.55 -6.00
N ARG A 49 5.13 -0.39 -6.99
CA ARG A 49 4.83 0.92 -7.60
C ARG A 49 4.35 1.93 -6.56
N ILE A 50 3.48 1.51 -5.65
CA ILE A 50 2.95 2.35 -4.58
C ILE A 50 4.03 2.65 -3.54
N SER A 51 4.88 1.67 -3.20
CA SER A 51 6.01 1.85 -2.29
C SER A 51 6.96 2.93 -2.78
N VAL A 52 7.31 2.89 -4.07
CA VAL A 52 8.14 3.92 -4.71
C VAL A 52 7.41 5.26 -4.74
N ALA A 53 6.14 5.29 -5.14
CA ALA A 53 5.37 6.55 -5.22
C ALA A 53 5.26 7.26 -3.86
N LEU A 54 5.04 6.51 -2.77
CA LEU A 54 4.93 7.05 -1.42
C LEU A 54 6.27 7.10 -0.68
N ASN A 55 7.38 6.67 -1.29
CA ASN A 55 8.69 6.55 -0.64
C ASN A 55 8.61 5.83 0.73
N HIS A 56 7.87 4.72 0.75
CA HIS A 56 7.62 3.91 1.93
C HIS A 56 7.65 2.44 1.56
N ASN A 57 8.44 1.63 2.25
CA ASN A 57 8.62 0.22 1.93
C ASN A 57 7.51 -0.65 2.55
N PHE A 58 6.37 -0.80 1.85
CA PHE A 58 5.26 -1.62 2.35
C PHE A 58 5.56 -3.13 2.41
N PHE A 59 6.71 -3.60 1.91
CA PHE A 59 7.12 -4.99 2.12
C PHE A 59 7.62 -5.23 3.55
N GLU A 60 8.12 -4.20 4.24
CA GLU A 60 8.54 -4.30 5.65
C GLU A 60 7.39 -4.68 6.57
N ASP A 61 6.18 -4.21 6.26
CA ASP A 61 4.96 -4.60 6.95
C ASP A 61 4.72 -6.11 6.93
N TYR A 62 4.90 -6.74 5.76
CA TYR A 62 4.78 -8.19 5.60
C TYR A 62 5.95 -8.95 6.26
N ILE A 63 7.18 -8.43 6.16
CA ILE A 63 8.34 -9.03 6.81
C ILE A 63 8.15 -9.03 8.33
N LYS A 64 7.67 -7.92 8.89
CA LYS A 64 7.38 -7.81 10.33
C LYS A 64 6.34 -8.84 10.77
N GLU A 65 5.22 -8.93 10.03
CA GLU A 65 4.20 -9.93 10.33
C GLU A 65 4.73 -11.37 10.21
N PHE A 66 5.58 -11.64 9.22
CA PHE A 66 6.22 -12.95 9.04
C PHE A 66 7.08 -13.32 10.25
N GLU A 67 7.93 -12.42 10.74
CA GLU A 67 8.77 -12.68 11.92
C GLU A 67 7.93 -12.86 13.20
N GLU A 68 6.85 -12.09 13.35
CA GLU A 68 5.89 -12.24 14.46
C GLU A 68 5.17 -13.59 14.44
N LEU A 69 4.82 -14.10 13.26
CA LEU A 69 4.19 -15.41 13.09
C LEU A 69 5.19 -16.56 13.28
N ARG A 70 6.42 -16.41 12.82
CA ARG A 70 7.50 -17.41 12.98
C ARG A 70 7.94 -17.55 14.44
N SER A 71 7.84 -16.48 15.23
CA SER A 71 8.22 -16.46 16.64
C SER A 71 7.16 -17.05 17.59
N LYS A 72 6.03 -17.54 17.05
CA LYS A 72 4.95 -18.22 17.78
C LYS A 72 5.02 -19.71 17.55
#